data_AF-A0A2E0TPA0-F1
#
_entry.id   AF-A0A2E0TPA0-F1
#
_cell.length_a   1.000
_cell.length_b   1.000
_cell.length_c   1.000
_cell.angle_alpha   90.00
_cell.angle_beta   90.00
_cell.angle_gamma   90.00
#
_symmetry.space_group_name_H-M   'P 1'
#
loop_
_entity.id
_entity.type
_entity.pdbx_description
1 polymer ?
#
loop_
_entity_poly.entity_id
_entity_poly.type
_entity_poly.pdbx_seq_one_letter_code
_entity_poly.pdbx_strand_id
1 'polypeptide(L)'
;MRTWSAAVLLVLLAVAPAWADRGVVRLTSGQRVSGEIIAYEPGRRVVIRGADGRAYEYPASAIVEVRIEGSGTSGVAPAPPAPNAAPVPRAASGGPAAPPSGGPDVPAPPGDYAGPAPQLGAPTGPPPPSPEAQAARREQLLEQRRTLQAQEEPSLTMPIAFLATGVALLVTGAVFIEAGDFDDHADGRDYWGDGRCDPDFDDDCRWSGAMLQGFLTMLAGGVFAGIGAGTFIPRMIQRGKRRKQLRRIDRELRLNGWAGPESAGLRLQLRF
;
A
#
# COMPACT_ATOMS: atom_id res chain seq x y z
N MET A 1 24.68 -16.03 36.35
CA MET A 1 24.92 -14.82 35.53
C MET A 1 25.06 -15.11 34.01
N ARG A 2 24.23 -15.95 33.36
CA ARG A 2 24.43 -16.29 31.92
C ARG A 2 23.17 -16.38 31.04
N THR A 3 21.98 -16.06 31.56
CA THR A 3 20.70 -16.20 30.83
C THR A 3 20.17 -14.90 30.23
N TRP A 4 20.68 -13.73 30.64
CA TRP A 4 20.12 -12.43 30.26
C TRP A 4 20.51 -11.99 28.84
N SER A 5 21.62 -12.48 28.28
CA SER A 5 22.05 -12.11 26.93
C SER A 5 21.18 -12.70 25.82
N ALA A 6 20.41 -13.77 26.09
CA ALA A 6 19.53 -14.38 25.10
C ALA A 6 18.21 -13.61 24.90
N ALA A 7 17.69 -12.97 25.96
CA ALA A 7 16.43 -12.22 25.89
C ALA A 7 16.58 -10.89 25.12
N VAL A 8 17.68 -10.16 25.32
CA VAL A 8 17.94 -8.90 24.62
C VAL A 8 18.22 -9.11 23.12
N LEU A 9 18.87 -10.22 22.76
CA LEU A 9 19.14 -10.57 21.36
C LEU A 9 17.85 -11.00 20.61
N LEU A 10 16.86 -11.57 21.32
CA LEU A 10 15.58 -11.98 20.72
C LEU A 10 14.66 -10.77 20.43
N VAL A 11 14.69 -9.73 21.27
CA VAL A 11 13.89 -8.50 21.07
C VAL A 11 14.43 -7.65 19.92
N LEU A 12 15.75 -7.65 19.69
CA LEU A 12 16.38 -6.97 18.55
C LEU A 12 16.11 -7.64 17.19
N LEU A 13 15.74 -8.93 17.17
CA LEU A 13 15.32 -9.64 15.95
C LEU A 13 13.82 -9.53 15.64
N ALA A 14 13.00 -9.01 16.57
CA ALA A 14 11.54 -8.97 16.44
C ALA A 14 10.97 -7.65 15.89
N VAL A 15 11.77 -6.59 15.73
CA VAL A 15 11.29 -5.26 15.30
C VAL A 15 11.91 -4.83 13.97
N ALA A 16 11.92 -5.75 13.00
CA ALA A 16 11.69 -5.35 11.63
C ALA A 16 10.32 -5.91 11.23
N PRO A 17 9.24 -5.10 11.21
CA PRO A 17 8.21 -5.35 10.23
C PRO A 17 8.90 -5.06 8.89
N ALA A 18 9.65 -6.04 8.38
CA ALA A 18 9.86 -6.13 6.96
C ALA A 18 8.45 -6.02 6.41
N TRP A 19 8.19 -4.95 5.67
CA TRP A 19 6.96 -4.77 4.93
C TRP A 19 6.97 -5.91 3.94
N ALA A 20 6.46 -7.04 4.40
CA ALA A 20 6.68 -8.26 3.73
C ALA A 20 5.73 -8.23 2.56
N ASP A 21 6.31 -7.97 1.40
CA ASP A 21 5.61 -7.76 0.16
C ASP A 21 4.72 -8.99 -0.07
N ARG A 22 3.42 -8.82 0.17
CA ARG A 22 2.45 -9.86 -0.12
C ARG A 22 2.36 -9.98 -1.63
N GLY A 23 2.42 -11.20 -2.12
CA GLY A 23 2.37 -11.46 -3.55
C GLY A 23 1.62 -12.72 -3.88
N VAL A 24 1.18 -12.77 -5.13
CA VAL A 24 0.60 -13.96 -5.75
C VAL A 24 1.56 -14.41 -6.83
N VAL A 25 2.09 -15.62 -6.69
CA VAL A 25 2.92 -16.27 -7.69
C VAL A 25 2.06 -17.26 -8.45
N ARG A 26 2.03 -17.12 -9.78
CA ARG A 26 1.37 -18.05 -10.67
C ARG A 26 2.40 -19.05 -11.18
N LEU A 27 2.18 -20.32 -10.90
CA LEU A 27 3.08 -21.40 -11.30
C LEU A 27 2.76 -21.88 -12.72
N THR A 28 3.71 -22.56 -13.36
CA THR A 28 3.54 -23.20 -14.67
C THR A 28 2.51 -24.32 -14.66
N SER A 29 2.25 -24.92 -13.50
CA SER A 29 1.14 -25.86 -13.28
C SER A 29 -0.25 -25.21 -13.34
N GLY A 30 -0.32 -23.88 -13.40
CA GLY A 30 -1.58 -23.11 -13.31
C GLY A 30 -2.02 -22.82 -11.88
N GLN A 31 -1.36 -23.42 -10.86
CA GLN A 31 -1.64 -23.13 -9.46
C GLN A 31 -1.23 -21.69 -9.10
N ARG A 32 -1.99 -21.09 -8.18
CA ARG A 32 -1.70 -19.77 -7.62
C ARG A 32 -1.31 -19.94 -6.16
N VAL A 33 -0.14 -19.43 -5.82
CA VAL A 33 0.38 -19.44 -4.46
C VAL A 33 0.39 -18.00 -3.97
N SER A 34 -0.45 -17.72 -2.97
CA SER A 34 -0.50 -16.42 -2.31
C SER A 34 0.24 -16.49 -0.98
N GLY A 35 1.11 -15.51 -0.71
CA GLY A 35 1.81 -15.44 0.56
C GLY A 35 2.72 -14.22 0.65
N GLU A 36 3.51 -14.21 1.70
CA GLU A 36 4.54 -13.20 1.93
C GLU A 36 5.81 -13.58 1.15
N ILE A 37 6.30 -12.71 0.26
CA ILE A 37 7.54 -12.96 -0.47
C ILE A 37 8.71 -12.62 0.46
N ILE A 38 9.42 -13.66 0.91
CA ILE A 38 10.59 -13.50 1.80
C ILE A 38 11.84 -13.17 0.98
N ALA A 39 11.98 -13.78 -0.20
CA ALA A 39 13.12 -13.56 -1.08
C ALA A 39 12.70 -13.67 -2.56
N TYR A 40 13.19 -12.74 -3.37
CA TYR A 40 13.01 -12.73 -4.82
C TYR A 40 14.37 -12.59 -5.49
N GLU A 41 14.81 -13.65 -6.17
CA GLU A 41 16.05 -13.66 -6.95
C GLU A 41 15.68 -13.78 -8.44
N PRO A 42 15.68 -12.67 -9.22
CA PRO A 42 15.26 -12.66 -10.61
C PRO A 42 15.96 -13.75 -11.43
N GLY A 43 15.18 -14.60 -12.11
CA GLY A 43 15.70 -15.68 -12.95
C GLY A 43 16.25 -16.91 -12.20
N ARG A 44 16.25 -16.92 -10.86
CA ARG A 44 16.72 -18.07 -10.06
C ARG A 44 15.60 -18.72 -9.26
N ARG A 45 15.00 -18.01 -8.32
CA ARG A 45 13.96 -18.56 -7.42
C ARG A 45 13.16 -17.48 -6.70
N VAL A 46 12.02 -17.89 -6.15
CA VAL A 46 11.17 -17.09 -5.27
C VAL A 46 10.83 -17.91 -4.04
N VAL A 47 11.00 -17.32 -2.85
CA VAL A 47 10.66 -17.94 -1.57
C VAL A 47 9.44 -17.25 -0.99
N ILE A 48 8.35 -18.00 -0.79
CA ILE A 48 7.07 -17.49 -0.31
C ILE A 48 6.74 -18.14 1.04
N ARG A 49 6.40 -17.34 2.05
CA ARG A 49 5.80 -17.81 3.29
C ARG A 49 4.29 -17.96 3.11
N GLY A 50 3.80 -19.19 3.21
CA GLY A 50 2.37 -19.51 3.17
C GLY A 50 1.64 -19.06 4.44
N ALA A 51 0.30 -19.13 4.40
CA ALA A 51 -0.54 -18.83 5.57
C ALA A 51 -0.34 -19.80 6.74
N ASP A 52 0.22 -20.98 6.46
CA ASP A 52 0.65 -21.98 7.43
C ASP A 52 1.99 -21.65 8.11
N GLY A 53 2.61 -20.52 7.75
CA GLY A 53 3.89 -20.07 8.27
C GLY A 53 5.10 -20.80 7.66
N ARG A 54 4.89 -21.75 6.74
CA ARG A 54 5.97 -22.49 6.10
C ARG A 54 6.51 -21.71 4.91
N ALA A 55 7.83 -21.78 4.71
CA ALA A 55 8.49 -21.22 3.55
C ALA A 55 8.51 -22.24 2.40
N TYR A 56 8.06 -21.82 1.24
CA TYR A 56 8.02 -22.61 0.00
C TYR A 56 8.95 -21.96 -1.02
N GLU A 57 9.91 -22.72 -1.53
CA GLU A 57 10.86 -22.28 -2.55
C GLU A 57 10.40 -22.76 -3.93
N TYR A 58 10.23 -21.80 -4.85
CA TYR A 58 9.84 -22.06 -6.22
C TYR A 58 10.98 -21.64 -7.17
N PRO A 59 11.52 -22.54 -7.99
CA PRO A 59 12.53 -22.17 -8.98
C PRO A 59 11.89 -21.31 -10.08
N ALA A 60 12.68 -20.45 -10.73
CA ALA A 60 12.17 -19.56 -11.78
C ALA A 60 11.50 -20.32 -12.95
N SER A 61 11.93 -21.55 -13.25
CA SER A 61 11.32 -22.42 -14.26
C SER A 61 9.90 -22.87 -13.92
N ALA A 62 9.51 -22.83 -12.64
CA ALA A 62 8.16 -23.17 -12.19
C ALA A 62 7.23 -21.94 -12.16
N ILE A 63 7.72 -20.74 -12.48
CA ILE A 63 7.02 -19.47 -12.29
C ILE A 63 6.66 -18.85 -13.63
N VAL A 64 5.37 -18.52 -13.80
CA VAL A 64 4.84 -17.82 -14.98
C VAL A 64 4.76 -16.32 -14.73
N GLU A 65 4.26 -15.92 -13.56
CA GLU A 65 4.03 -14.52 -13.22
C GLU A 65 4.20 -14.34 -11.71
N VAL A 66 4.89 -13.28 -11.31
CA VAL A 66 4.94 -12.82 -9.92
C VAL A 66 4.22 -11.48 -9.86
N ARG A 67 3.15 -11.41 -9.08
CA ARG A 67 2.43 -10.17 -8.82
C ARG A 67 2.63 -9.77 -7.36
N ILE A 68 3.28 -8.64 -7.15
CA ILE A 68 3.50 -8.10 -5.81
C ILE A 68 2.39 -7.09 -5.53
N GLU A 69 1.62 -7.29 -4.46
CA GLU A 69 0.55 -6.38 -4.05
C GLU A 69 1.16 -5.21 -3.29
N GLY A 70 1.23 -4.04 -3.94
CA GLY A 70 1.63 -2.79 -3.29
C GLY A 70 2.79 -2.07 -3.97
N SER A 71 3.68 -2.80 -4.64
CA SER A 71 4.63 -2.25 -5.58
C SER A 71 4.00 -2.26 -6.97
N GLY A 72 3.71 -1.08 -7.53
CA GLY A 72 3.11 -0.93 -8.87
C GLY A 72 3.99 -1.44 -10.03
N THR A 73 5.03 -2.22 -9.74
CA THR A 73 5.96 -2.83 -10.68
C THR A 73 5.59 -4.29 -10.86
N SER A 74 4.75 -4.59 -11.86
CA SER A 74 4.69 -5.95 -12.42
C SER A 74 6.03 -6.24 -13.09
N GLY A 75 6.92 -6.94 -12.40
CA GLY A 75 8.11 -7.52 -13.00
C GLY A 75 7.70 -8.70 -13.87
N VAL A 76 7.43 -8.45 -15.15
CA VAL A 76 7.31 -9.54 -16.13
C VAL A 76 8.68 -10.18 -16.23
N ALA A 77 8.79 -11.47 -15.87
CA ALA A 77 10.02 -12.23 -16.08
C ALA A 77 10.40 -12.13 -17.57
N PRO A 78 11.66 -11.81 -17.91
CA PRO A 78 12.08 -11.70 -19.30
C PRO A 78 11.74 -13.01 -20.01
N ALA A 79 10.93 -12.91 -21.07
CA ALA A 79 10.51 -14.06 -21.84
C ALA A 79 11.76 -14.83 -22.32
N PRO A 80 11.78 -16.17 -22.23
CA PRO A 80 12.85 -16.94 -22.84
C PRO A 80 12.93 -16.59 -24.35
N PRO A 81 14.14 -16.52 -24.93
CA PRO A 81 14.32 -16.15 -26.33
C PRO A 81 13.48 -17.08 -27.21
N ALA A 82 12.51 -16.50 -27.92
CA ALA A 82 11.60 -17.26 -28.76
C ALA A 82 12.40 -17.95 -29.89
N PRO A 83 12.19 -19.24 -30.15
CA PRO A 83 12.67 -19.87 -31.38
C PRO A 83 12.03 -19.17 -32.58
N ASN A 84 12.85 -18.84 -33.58
CA ASN A 84 12.46 -18.15 -34.82
C ASN A 84 11.11 -18.67 -35.35
N ALA A 85 10.05 -17.88 -35.19
CA ALA A 85 8.74 -18.21 -35.71
C ALA A 85 8.68 -17.87 -37.20
N ALA A 86 8.38 -18.88 -38.01
CA ALA A 86 8.07 -18.73 -39.42
C ALA A 86 6.85 -17.80 -39.64
N PRO A 87 6.77 -17.09 -40.78
CA PRO A 87 5.71 -16.12 -41.04
C PRO A 87 4.33 -16.80 -41.12
N VAL A 88 3.40 -16.33 -40.28
CA VAL A 88 2.01 -16.81 -40.24
C VAL A 88 1.20 -16.14 -41.36
N PRO A 89 0.38 -16.89 -42.14
CA PRO A 89 -0.48 -16.32 -43.18
C PRO A 89 -1.59 -15.42 -42.62
N ARG A 90 -1.82 -14.30 -43.31
CA ARG A 90 -2.85 -13.29 -43.01
C ARG A 90 -4.25 -13.85 -43.27
N ALA A 91 -5.01 -14.11 -42.20
CA ALA A 91 -6.42 -14.48 -42.31
C ALA A 91 -7.28 -13.25 -42.67
N ALA A 92 -8.21 -13.45 -43.61
CA ALA A 92 -9.08 -12.44 -44.18
C ALA A 92 -10.11 -11.90 -43.16
N SER A 93 -10.37 -10.60 -43.28
CA SER A 93 -11.32 -9.80 -42.51
C SER A 93 -12.77 -10.17 -42.81
N GLY A 94 -13.44 -10.83 -41.86
CA GLY A 94 -14.91 -10.93 -41.80
C GLY A 94 -15.46 -9.93 -40.79
N GLY A 95 -16.24 -8.94 -41.25
CA GLY A 95 -16.87 -7.92 -40.41
C GLY A 95 -18.07 -8.47 -39.61
N PRO A 96 -18.34 -7.97 -38.40
CA PRO A 96 -19.52 -8.38 -37.64
C PRO A 96 -20.78 -7.65 -38.10
N ALA A 97 -21.85 -8.44 -38.27
CA ALA A 97 -23.21 -8.01 -38.60
C ALA A 97 -23.85 -7.18 -37.47
N ALA A 98 -24.67 -6.20 -37.86
CA ALA A 98 -25.40 -5.32 -36.97
C ALA A 98 -26.52 -6.05 -36.19
N PRO A 99 -26.81 -5.66 -34.93
CA PRO A 99 -27.94 -6.21 -34.18
C PRO A 99 -29.29 -5.60 -34.60
N PRO A 100 -30.39 -6.36 -34.53
CA PRO A 100 -31.73 -5.89 -34.86
C PRO A 100 -32.32 -4.98 -33.75
N SER A 101 -32.89 -3.86 -34.17
CA SER A 101 -33.67 -2.94 -33.34
C SER A 101 -35.09 -3.49 -33.13
N GLY A 102 -35.32 -4.20 -32.02
CA GLY A 102 -36.65 -4.61 -31.57
C GLY A 102 -36.94 -4.02 -30.19
N GLY A 103 -37.59 -2.86 -30.14
CA GLY A 103 -38.14 -2.29 -28.91
C GLY A 103 -39.63 -2.61 -28.82
N PRO A 104 -40.16 -3.00 -27.64
CA PRO A 104 -41.59 -3.28 -27.45
C PRO A 104 -42.43 -2.01 -27.47
N ASP A 105 -43.53 -2.06 -28.22
CA ASP A 105 -44.60 -1.06 -28.25
C ASP A 105 -45.21 -0.90 -26.84
N VAL A 106 -45.00 0.27 -26.24
CA VAL A 106 -45.67 0.67 -25.00
C VAL A 106 -46.97 1.38 -25.38
N PRO A 107 -48.16 0.90 -24.96
CA PRO A 107 -49.42 1.55 -25.25
C PRO A 107 -49.52 2.90 -24.51
N ALA A 108 -49.82 3.95 -25.26
CA ALA A 108 -50.04 5.29 -24.73
C ALA A 108 -51.33 5.34 -23.88
N PRO A 109 -51.34 6.01 -22.72
CA PRO A 109 -52.56 6.22 -21.94
C PRO A 109 -53.50 7.24 -22.62
N PRO A 110 -54.82 6.99 -22.65
CA PRO A 110 -55.81 7.97 -23.09
C PRO A 110 -56.04 8.98 -21.96
N GLY A 111 -55.66 10.24 -22.19
CA GLY A 111 -55.84 11.31 -21.22
C GLY A 111 -55.98 12.65 -21.91
N ASP A 112 -57.23 13.05 -22.16
CA ASP A 112 -57.64 14.37 -22.64
C ASP A 112 -57.31 15.45 -21.60
N TYR A 113 -56.10 15.98 -21.64
CA TYR A 113 -55.74 17.26 -21.01
C TYR A 113 -55.62 18.33 -22.09
N ALA A 114 -56.77 18.86 -22.52
CA ALA A 114 -56.87 20.04 -23.37
C ALA A 114 -56.68 21.32 -22.52
N GLY A 115 -55.43 21.64 -22.23
CA GLY A 115 -55.01 22.96 -21.78
C GLY A 115 -53.77 23.36 -22.57
N PRO A 116 -53.60 24.64 -22.98
CA PRO A 116 -52.36 25.09 -23.61
C PRO A 116 -51.24 24.88 -22.59
N ALA A 117 -50.42 23.85 -22.82
CA ALA A 117 -49.22 23.61 -22.04
C ALA A 117 -48.40 24.90 -22.08
N PRO A 118 -48.03 25.51 -20.95
CA PRO A 118 -47.09 26.61 -20.96
C PRO A 118 -45.85 26.09 -21.67
N GLN A 119 -45.51 26.72 -22.80
CA GLN A 119 -44.22 26.54 -23.45
C GLN A 119 -43.18 27.04 -22.44
N LEU A 120 -42.80 26.18 -21.49
CA LEU A 120 -41.62 26.35 -20.68
C LEU A 120 -40.49 26.35 -21.71
N GLY A 121 -40.04 27.57 -22.08
CA GLY A 121 -38.99 27.76 -23.05
C GLY A 121 -37.87 26.80 -22.74
N ALA A 122 -37.59 25.90 -23.69
CA ALA A 122 -36.58 24.87 -23.50
C ALA A 122 -35.32 25.59 -22.99
N PRO A 123 -34.81 25.26 -21.79
CA PRO A 123 -33.66 25.94 -21.25
C PRO A 123 -32.57 25.82 -22.30
N THR A 124 -32.21 26.95 -22.91
CA THR A 124 -31.11 27.03 -23.85
C THR A 124 -29.87 26.68 -23.05
N GLY A 125 -29.51 25.40 -23.09
CA GLY A 125 -28.29 24.92 -22.47
C GLY A 125 -27.13 25.73 -23.01
N PRO A 126 -26.08 25.95 -22.21
CA PRO A 126 -24.88 26.61 -22.69
C PRO A 126 -24.42 25.93 -23.99
N PRO A 127 -24.04 26.70 -25.02
CA PRO A 127 -23.58 26.14 -26.28
C PRO A 127 -22.42 25.16 -26.02
N PRO A 128 -22.37 24.02 -26.74
CA PRO A 128 -21.30 23.05 -26.54
C PRO A 128 -19.94 23.72 -26.79
N PRO A 129 -18.93 23.42 -25.97
CA PRO A 129 -17.60 24.03 -26.12
C PRO A 129 -17.02 23.68 -27.49
N SER A 130 -16.33 24.64 -28.12
CA SER A 130 -15.70 24.45 -29.42
C SER A 130 -14.69 23.29 -29.39
N PRO A 131 -14.45 22.59 -30.51
CA PRO A 131 -13.46 21.50 -30.57
C PRO A 131 -12.06 21.92 -30.10
N GLU A 132 -11.68 23.16 -30.40
CA GLU A 132 -10.40 23.75 -29.99
C GLU A 132 -10.31 23.95 -28.47
N ALA A 133 -11.38 24.47 -27.85
CA ALA A 133 -11.46 24.59 -26.39
C ALA A 133 -11.39 23.21 -25.70
N GLN A 134 -11.97 22.18 -26.32
CA GLN A 134 -11.89 20.80 -25.82
C GLN A 134 -10.47 20.24 -25.91
N ALA A 135 -9.75 20.50 -27.02
CA ALA A 135 -8.37 20.06 -27.20
C ALA A 135 -7.42 20.73 -26.18
N ALA A 136 -7.50 22.05 -26.03
CA ALA A 136 -6.70 22.79 -25.03
C ALA A 136 -6.96 22.29 -23.60
N ARG A 137 -8.23 22.03 -23.26
CA ARG A 137 -8.59 21.46 -21.94
C ARG A 137 -8.00 20.07 -21.72
N ARG A 138 -7.88 19.24 -22.77
CA ARG A 138 -7.25 17.92 -22.67
C ARG A 138 -5.75 18.03 -22.39
N GLU A 139 -5.04 18.92 -23.07
CA GLU A 139 -3.61 19.14 -22.83
C GLU A 139 -3.34 19.61 -21.41
N GLN A 140 -4.15 20.55 -20.90
CA GLN A 140 -4.06 21.01 -19.52
C GLN A 140 -4.27 19.87 -18.51
N LEU A 141 -5.24 18.98 -18.74
CA LEU A 141 -5.46 17.81 -17.86
C LEU A 141 -4.30 16.81 -17.90
N LEU A 142 -3.68 16.62 -19.08
CA LEU A 142 -2.51 15.75 -19.22
C LEU A 142 -1.27 16.33 -18.54
N GLU A 143 -1.03 17.63 -18.66
CA GLU A 143 0.06 18.31 -17.96
C GLU A 143 -0.16 18.30 -16.44
N GLN A 144 -1.40 18.53 -15.99
CA GLN A 144 -1.76 18.38 -14.59
C GLN A 144 -1.55 16.95 -14.08
N ARG A 145 -1.84 15.92 -14.89
CA ARG A 145 -1.54 14.53 -14.54
C ARG A 145 -0.03 14.31 -14.44
N ARG A 146 0.76 14.81 -15.40
CA ARG A 146 2.22 14.69 -15.39
C ARG A 146 2.84 15.36 -14.17
N THR A 147 2.41 16.57 -13.82
CA THR A 147 2.90 17.28 -12.62
C THR A 147 2.52 16.56 -11.32
N LEU A 148 1.32 15.99 -11.23
CA LEU A 148 0.92 15.17 -10.09
C LEU A 148 1.70 13.85 -9.98
N GLN A 149 2.11 13.27 -11.11
CA GLN A 149 2.98 12.08 -11.16
C GLN A 149 4.44 12.40 -10.87
N ALA A 150 4.94 13.54 -11.36
CA ALA A 150 6.31 14.03 -11.17
C ALA A 150 6.54 14.57 -9.76
N GLN A 151 5.49 14.93 -9.01
CA GLN A 151 5.58 15.07 -7.56
C GLN A 151 5.83 13.69 -6.96
N GLU A 152 7.10 13.30 -6.98
CA GLU A 152 7.70 12.13 -6.37
C GLU A 152 6.97 11.81 -5.07
N GLU A 153 6.52 10.57 -4.93
CA GLU A 153 5.82 10.16 -3.72
C GLU A 153 6.73 10.49 -2.54
N PRO A 154 6.35 11.42 -1.63
CA PRO A 154 7.19 11.74 -0.50
C PRO A 154 7.41 10.43 0.24
N SER A 155 8.68 10.04 0.33
CA SER A 155 9.08 8.72 0.78
C SER A 155 8.49 8.51 2.17
N LEU A 156 7.67 7.47 2.28
CA LEU A 156 7.04 7.11 3.55
C LEU A 156 8.03 6.39 4.48
N THR A 157 9.21 6.04 3.96
CA THR A 157 10.28 5.35 4.66
C THR A 157 10.74 6.09 5.90
N MET A 158 10.94 7.41 5.80
CA MET A 158 11.42 8.22 6.92
C MET A 158 10.44 8.25 8.12
N PRO A 159 9.16 8.64 7.96
CA PRO A 159 8.22 8.65 9.09
C PRO A 159 7.93 7.26 9.66
N ILE A 160 7.94 6.21 8.82
CA ILE A 160 7.82 4.83 9.29
C ILE A 160 9.02 4.46 10.16
N ALA A 161 10.24 4.81 9.75
CA ALA A 161 11.45 4.55 10.53
C ALA A 161 11.40 5.26 11.90
N PHE A 162 10.93 6.52 11.96
CA PHE A 162 10.74 7.25 13.23
C PHE A 162 9.71 6.57 14.14
N LEU A 163 8.57 6.15 13.61
CA LEU A 163 7.55 5.41 14.36
C LEU A 163 8.09 4.09 14.90
N ALA A 164 8.74 3.29 14.05
CA ALA A 164 9.30 1.99 14.45
C ALA A 164 10.37 2.15 15.53
N THR A 165 11.26 3.14 15.38
CA THR A 165 12.31 3.44 16.37
C THR A 165 11.69 3.91 17.69
N GLY A 166 10.68 4.78 17.64
CA GLY A 166 9.97 5.25 18.83
C GLY A 166 9.30 4.12 19.61
N VAL A 167 8.62 3.20 18.91
CA VAL A 167 8.00 2.01 19.53
C VAL A 167 9.06 1.10 20.15
N ALA A 168 10.16 0.83 19.44
CA ALA A 168 11.24 -0.01 19.97
C ALA A 168 11.85 0.57 21.26
N LEU A 169 12.06 1.90 21.32
CA LEU A 169 12.55 2.59 22.51
C LEU A 169 11.55 2.53 23.67
N LEU A 170 10.24 2.70 23.41
CA LEU A 170 9.20 2.58 24.44
C LEU A 170 9.16 1.17 25.04
N VAL A 171 9.19 0.12 24.21
CA VAL A 171 9.21 -1.28 24.67
C VAL A 171 10.48 -1.56 25.45
N THR A 172 11.64 -1.11 24.96
CA THR A 172 12.92 -1.31 25.66
C THR A 172 12.92 -0.61 27.02
N GLY A 173 12.45 0.63 27.09
CA GLY A 173 12.35 1.37 28.36
C GLY A 173 11.42 0.70 29.37
N ALA A 174 10.28 0.16 28.93
CA ALA A 174 9.37 -0.60 29.79
C ALA A 174 10.02 -1.87 30.35
N VAL A 175 10.77 -2.62 29.52
CA VAL A 175 11.51 -3.80 29.98
C VAL A 175 12.58 -3.43 31.01
N PHE A 176 13.27 -2.29 30.88
CA PHE A 176 14.22 -1.83 31.91
C PHE A 176 13.55 -1.48 33.25
N ILE A 177 12.31 -0.96 33.21
CA ILE A 177 11.54 -0.66 34.42
C ILE A 177 11.08 -1.96 35.10
N GLU A 178 10.54 -2.92 34.33
CA GLU A 178 10.13 -4.23 34.88
C GLU A 178 11.32 -5.09 35.32
N ALA A 179 12.43 -5.04 34.59
CA ALA A 179 13.66 -5.76 34.94
C ALA A 179 14.37 -5.17 36.17
N GLY A 180 14.02 -3.95 36.57
CA GLY A 180 14.50 -3.34 37.80
C GLY A 180 13.93 -4.00 39.07
N ASP A 181 12.96 -4.91 38.94
CA ASP A 181 12.31 -5.64 40.04
C ASP A 181 13.00 -6.98 40.38
N PHE A 182 14.16 -7.26 39.77
CA PHE A 182 14.89 -8.52 39.96
C PHE A 182 16.02 -8.39 40.98
N ASP A 183 15.68 -8.52 42.26
CA ASP A 183 16.20 -9.57 43.15
C ASP A 183 15.88 -9.22 44.60
N ASP A 184 14.59 -9.28 44.92
CA ASP A 184 14.13 -9.48 46.28
C ASP A 184 14.47 -10.95 46.64
N HIS A 185 15.73 -11.31 46.98
CA HIS A 185 16.08 -12.56 47.71
C HIS A 185 17.52 -12.68 48.26
N ALA A 186 17.55 -12.92 49.57
CA ALA A 186 18.24 -14.02 50.28
C ALA A 186 19.71 -13.91 50.72
N ASP A 187 20.57 -13.09 50.11
CA ASP A 187 22.03 -13.20 50.39
C ASP A 187 22.63 -12.07 51.24
N GLY A 188 21.84 -11.09 51.70
CA GLY A 188 22.28 -10.04 52.63
C GLY A 188 23.44 -9.18 52.11
N ARG A 189 23.64 -9.12 50.79
CA ARG A 189 24.61 -8.23 50.16
C ARG A 189 23.87 -7.22 49.32
N ASP A 190 23.75 -6.01 49.88
CA ASP A 190 23.13 -4.86 49.26
C ASP A 190 23.85 -4.51 47.95
N TYR A 191 23.30 -4.93 46.82
CA TYR A 191 23.68 -4.40 45.52
C TYR A 191 22.45 -3.80 44.86
N TRP A 192 22.44 -2.46 44.85
CA TRP A 192 21.79 -1.57 43.88
C TRP A 192 20.41 -2.03 43.38
N GLY A 193 19.35 -1.84 44.15
CA GLY A 193 18.02 -2.09 43.61
C GLY A 193 16.86 -1.67 44.48
N ASP A 194 16.92 -1.99 45.77
CA ASP A 194 15.80 -1.70 46.65
C ASP A 194 15.80 -0.21 46.97
N GLY A 195 14.80 0.50 46.47
CA GLY A 195 14.46 1.85 46.89
C GLY A 195 13.98 1.86 48.34
N ARG A 196 14.84 1.47 49.29
CA ARG A 196 14.63 1.81 50.69
C ARG A 196 14.87 3.30 50.81
N CYS A 197 13.78 4.03 50.95
CA CYS A 197 13.79 5.31 51.64
C CYS A 197 14.31 5.00 53.05
N ASP A 198 15.61 5.16 53.24
CA ASP A 198 16.22 5.01 54.55
C ASP A 198 15.63 6.13 55.42
N PRO A 199 14.84 5.84 56.47
CA PRO A 199 14.13 6.86 57.24
C PRO A 199 15.08 7.84 57.95
N ASP A 200 16.37 7.50 58.04
CA ASP A 200 17.41 8.31 58.65
C ASP A 200 18.16 9.21 57.65
N PHE A 201 17.94 9.04 56.35
CA PHE A 201 18.43 9.97 55.32
C PHE A 201 17.26 10.78 54.77
N ASP A 202 17.10 11.99 55.32
CA ASP A 202 16.18 13.00 54.81
C ASP A 202 16.30 13.14 53.26
N ASP A 203 15.16 12.95 52.60
CA ASP A 203 14.76 13.40 51.25
C ASP A 203 15.36 12.79 49.97
N ASP A 204 16.47 12.04 49.98
CA ASP A 204 17.06 11.55 48.72
C ASP A 204 16.56 10.16 48.31
N CYS A 205 15.30 10.10 47.83
CA CYS A 205 14.77 8.97 47.06
C CYS A 205 15.56 8.82 45.74
N ARG A 206 16.74 8.19 45.80
CA ARG A 206 17.57 7.95 44.63
C ARG A 206 16.99 6.82 43.81
N TRP A 207 16.48 7.17 42.64
CA TRP A 207 16.08 6.21 41.62
C TRP A 207 17.26 5.30 41.30
N SER A 208 17.01 3.99 41.17
CA SER A 208 18.05 3.09 40.66
C SER A 208 18.49 3.59 39.28
N GLY A 209 19.79 3.49 38.98
CA GLY A 209 20.31 3.93 37.67
C GLY A 209 19.57 3.26 36.50
N ALA A 210 19.11 2.02 36.70
CA ALA A 210 18.28 1.28 35.75
C ALA A 210 16.89 1.92 35.55
N MET A 211 16.20 2.33 36.62
CA MET A 211 14.92 3.04 36.51
C MET A 211 15.07 4.38 35.80
N LEU A 212 16.09 5.18 36.15
CA LEU A 212 16.35 6.46 35.49
C LEU A 212 16.63 6.26 33.99
N GLN A 213 17.44 5.26 33.63
CA GLN A 213 17.74 4.94 32.25
C GLN A 213 16.50 4.41 31.49
N GLY A 214 15.68 3.57 32.11
CA GLY A 214 14.42 3.11 31.56
C GLY A 214 13.47 4.26 31.26
N PHE A 215 13.31 5.19 32.21
CA PHE A 215 12.47 6.37 32.03
C PHE A 215 12.96 7.31 30.92
N LEU A 216 14.26 7.61 30.89
CA LEU A 216 14.86 8.42 29.80
C LEU A 216 14.67 7.76 28.43
N THR A 217 14.77 6.42 28.37
CA THR A 217 14.55 5.65 27.14
C THR A 217 13.08 5.72 26.70
N MET A 218 12.13 5.63 27.63
CA MET A 218 10.70 5.81 27.32
C MET A 218 10.39 7.23 26.83
N LEU A 219 10.96 8.26 27.48
CA LEU A 219 10.78 9.65 27.04
C LEU A 219 11.31 9.86 25.61
N ALA A 220 12.51 9.36 25.32
CA ALA A 220 13.07 9.39 23.98
C ALA A 220 12.13 8.66 22.99
N GLY A 221 11.68 7.45 23.33
CA GLY A 221 10.74 6.69 22.49
C GLY A 221 9.44 7.45 22.21
N GLY A 222 8.87 8.13 23.21
CA GLY A 222 7.69 8.98 23.07
C GLY A 222 7.90 10.15 22.09
N VAL A 223 9.05 10.83 22.16
CA VAL A 223 9.40 11.93 21.23
C VAL A 223 9.51 11.41 19.80
N PHE A 224 10.23 10.30 19.59
CA PHE A 224 10.38 9.71 18.26
C PHE A 224 9.04 9.24 17.67
N ALA A 225 8.20 8.58 18.47
CA ALA A 225 6.86 8.16 18.06
C ALA A 225 5.98 9.37 17.73
N GLY A 226 6.04 10.44 18.54
CA GLY A 226 5.32 11.69 18.31
C GLY A 226 5.72 12.37 17.00
N ILE A 227 7.01 12.50 16.71
CA ILE A 227 7.52 13.06 15.45
C ILE A 227 7.11 12.18 14.27
N GLY A 228 7.26 10.86 14.40
CA GLY A 228 6.85 9.90 13.38
C GLY A 228 5.35 10.01 13.05
N ALA A 229 4.48 10.00 14.06
CA ALA A 229 3.04 10.14 13.89
C ALA A 229 2.65 11.52 13.31
N GLY A 230 3.24 12.60 13.84
CA GLY A 230 2.97 13.97 13.42
C GLY A 230 3.33 14.22 11.96
N THR A 231 4.34 13.54 11.41
CA THR A 231 4.71 13.65 10.00
C THR A 231 3.99 12.63 9.11
N PHE A 232 3.62 11.46 9.64
CA PHE A 232 2.95 10.38 8.91
C PHE A 232 1.49 10.70 8.57
N ILE A 233 0.69 11.12 9.57
CA ILE A 233 -0.75 11.37 9.43
C ILE A 233 -1.07 12.39 8.33
N PRO A 234 -0.46 13.60 8.31
CA PRO A 234 -0.77 14.59 7.26
C PRO A 234 -0.39 14.09 5.87
N ARG A 235 0.71 13.32 5.73
CA ARG A 235 1.11 12.72 4.45
C ARG A 235 0.10 11.68 3.95
N MET A 236 -0.45 10.86 4.84
CA MET A 236 -1.53 9.91 4.48
C MET A 236 -2.79 10.63 4.02
N ILE A 237 -3.18 11.72 4.68
CA ILE A 237 -4.32 12.56 4.25
C ILE A 237 -4.06 13.17 2.87
N GLN A 238 -2.85 13.69 2.62
CA GLN A 238 -2.45 14.22 1.31
C GLN A 238 -2.48 13.16 0.22
N ARG A 239 -1.96 11.95 0.48
CA ARG A 239 -2.05 10.80 -0.45
C ARG A 239 -3.50 10.44 -0.76
N GLY A 240 -4.37 10.44 0.24
CA GLY A 240 -5.81 10.22 0.05
C GLY A 240 -6.46 11.27 -0.87
N LYS A 241 -6.14 12.56 -0.66
CA LYS A 241 -6.63 13.66 -1.51
C LYS A 241 -6.11 13.54 -2.95
N ARG A 242 -4.82 13.26 -3.16
CA ARG A 242 -4.23 13.05 -4.50
C ARG A 242 -4.90 11.90 -5.24
N ARG A 243 -5.13 10.75 -4.58
CA ARG A 243 -5.85 9.61 -5.18
C ARG A 243 -7.28 9.98 -5.60
N LYS A 244 -7.99 10.77 -4.79
CA LYS A 244 -9.33 11.27 -5.16
C LYS A 244 -9.27 12.23 -6.36
N GLN A 245 -8.29 13.12 -6.43
CA GLN A 245 -8.09 14.03 -7.57
C GLN A 245 -7.78 13.26 -8.85
N LEU A 246 -6.86 12.28 -8.81
CA LEU A 246 -6.56 11.42 -9.96
C LEU A 246 -7.80 10.67 -10.46
N ARG A 247 -8.64 10.14 -9.55
CA ARG A 247 -9.92 9.50 -9.93
C ARG A 247 -10.91 10.48 -10.57
N ARG A 248 -10.92 11.74 -10.13
CA ARG A 248 -11.76 12.79 -10.72
C ARG A 248 -11.29 13.13 -12.14
N ILE A 249 -9.99 13.32 -12.32
CA ILE A 249 -9.38 13.57 -13.64
C ILE A 249 -9.64 12.40 -14.58
N ASP A 250 -9.44 11.15 -14.13
CA ASP A 250 -9.71 9.96 -14.95
C ASP A 250 -11.20 9.87 -15.35
N ARG A 251 -12.11 10.22 -14.42
CA ARG A 251 -13.54 10.30 -14.72
C ARG A 251 -13.85 11.38 -15.77
N GLU A 252 -13.28 12.58 -15.64
CA GLU A 252 -13.49 13.67 -16.60
C GLU A 252 -12.94 13.32 -17.98
N LEU A 253 -11.77 12.68 -18.05
CA LEU A 253 -11.21 12.20 -19.31
C LEU A 253 -12.12 11.16 -19.99
N ARG A 254 -12.66 10.20 -19.22
CA ARG A 254 -13.62 9.21 -19.75
C ARG A 254 -14.91 9.84 -20.26
N LEU A 255 -15.47 10.80 -19.52
CA LEU A 255 -16.70 11.49 -19.93
C LEU A 255 -16.51 12.29 -21.23
N ASN A 256 -15.31 12.79 -21.48
CA ASN A 256 -14.96 13.50 -22.72
C ASN A 256 -14.56 12.58 -23.87
N GLY A 257 -14.94 11.30 -23.81
CA GLY A 257 -14.71 10.31 -24.86
C GLY A 257 -13.25 9.84 -24.97
N TRP A 258 -12.39 10.17 -24.01
CA TRP A 258 -11.00 9.71 -24.00
C TRP A 258 -10.92 8.34 -23.31
N ALA A 259 -11.03 7.28 -24.09
CA ALA A 259 -10.59 5.95 -23.68
C ALA A 259 -9.06 5.92 -23.83
N GLY A 260 -8.32 6.22 -22.76
CA GLY A 260 -6.86 6.18 -22.79
C GLY A 260 -6.34 4.85 -23.36
N PRO A 261 -5.16 4.84 -24.02
CA PRO A 261 -4.63 3.66 -24.72
C PRO A 261 -4.48 2.41 -23.84
N GLU A 262 -4.31 2.58 -22.53
CA GLU A 262 -4.22 1.47 -21.57
C GLU A 262 -5.54 0.70 -21.39
N SER A 263 -6.70 1.34 -21.64
CA SER A 263 -8.00 0.66 -21.58
C SER A 263 -8.25 -0.27 -22.78
N ALA A 264 -7.55 -0.06 -23.89
CA ALA A 264 -7.55 -0.98 -25.03
C ALA A 264 -6.68 -2.23 -24.78
N GLY A 265 -5.58 -2.09 -24.02
CA GLY A 265 -4.68 -3.21 -23.69
C GLY A 265 -5.28 -4.23 -22.71
N LEU A 266 -6.10 -3.80 -21.76
CA LEU A 266 -6.73 -4.69 -20.77
C LEU A 266 -7.89 -5.53 -21.32
N ARG A 267 -8.46 -5.17 -22.49
CA ARG A 267 -9.51 -5.98 -23.14
C ARG A 267 -8.97 -7.08 -24.06
N LEU A 268 -7.71 -7.01 -24.47
CA LEU A 268 -7.11 -8.01 -25.36
C LEU A 268 -6.53 -9.25 -24.65
N GLN A 269 -6.43 -9.25 -23.31
CA GLN A 269 -5.88 -10.39 -22.55
C GLN A 269 -6.91 -11.29 -21.84
N LEU A 270 -8.22 -11.06 -22.04
CA LEU A 270 -9.29 -11.87 -21.43
C LEU A 270 -10.02 -12.79 -22.43
N ARG A 271 -9.38 -13.11 -23.56
CA ARG A 271 -9.78 -14.19 -24.46
C ARG A 271 -8.65 -15.20 -24.61
N PHE A 272 -8.42 -16.01 -23.58
CA PHE A 272 -7.75 -17.31 -23.68
C PHE A 272 -8.38 -18.24 -22.65
#